data_AF-A0A327X874-F1
#
_entry.id   AF-A0A327X874-F1
#
_cell.length_a   1.000
_cell.length_b   1.000
_cell.length_c   1.000
_cell.angle_alpha   90.00
_cell.angle_beta   90.00
_cell.angle_gamma   90.00
#
_symmetry.space_group_name_H-M   'P 1'
#
loop_
_entity.id
_entity.type
_entity.pdbx_description
1 polymer ?
#
loop_
_entity_poly.entity_id
_entity_poly.type
_entity_poly.pdbx_seq_one_letter_code
_entity_poly.pdbx_strand_id
1 'polypeptide(L)'
;MDFKTGVFPFRGRIAVLLFLLLVVTRPFVFSQTGSGAKTSGKPLRLFIIGNSFSGNATRYLPELSKEGGHELLIGRAELGGCSLQRHWEIAEAAEANPDDPKGKAYNGKSLKMLLSEGTWDVVTLQQYSMLSGDVETYQPYARKLYEYIKKIQPAAKIVFHQTWAYRADADGFGKIAGKTVAQTEKEMWEKSRAAYHTVARELGVSIIPTGDAFWRMSSDRNWGFQKENGFNAATAQPPRLPNEKNSLHVGYQWKDNKLAFDSHHANKAGCYLGALVWYGFLFNESPVRLTFAPEEVPADFAAQLRKTAWKTVKETGNSVAR
;
A
#
# COMPACT_ATOMS: atom_id res chain seq x y z
N MET A 1 -26.90 61.16 -20.53
CA MET A 1 -26.83 62.58 -20.11
C MET A 1 -25.83 62.66 -18.98
N ASP A 2 -24.85 63.52 -18.97
CA ASP A 2 -24.15 64.25 -20.01
C ASP A 2 -22.86 64.73 -19.32
N PHE A 3 -21.82 64.95 -20.10
CA PHE A 3 -20.54 65.50 -19.66
C PHE A 3 -20.69 66.86 -18.97
N LYS A 4 -19.72 67.22 -18.10
CA LYS A 4 -18.81 68.41 -18.25
C LYS A 4 -18.19 68.81 -16.90
N THR A 5 -16.89 68.60 -16.70
CA THR A 5 -15.74 69.50 -16.94
C THR A 5 -15.66 70.73 -16.03
N GLY A 6 -14.51 70.88 -15.37
CA GLY A 6 -14.01 72.15 -14.83
C GLY A 6 -12.49 72.10 -14.72
N VAL A 7 -11.80 72.82 -15.60
CA VAL A 7 -10.34 73.02 -15.66
C VAL A 7 -10.03 74.49 -15.32
N PHE A 8 -8.79 74.72 -14.82
CA PHE A 8 -7.95 75.94 -14.85
C PHE A 8 -7.71 76.67 -13.51
N PRO A 9 -6.60 77.44 -13.31
CA PRO A 9 -5.28 77.42 -13.99
C PRO A 9 -4.03 77.64 -13.06
N PHE A 10 -2.86 77.38 -13.66
CA PHE A 10 -1.60 78.18 -13.65
C PHE A 10 -0.59 78.26 -12.48
N ARG A 11 0.67 77.95 -12.90
CA ARG A 11 1.97 78.63 -12.68
C ARG A 11 2.70 78.46 -11.34
N GLY A 12 3.91 77.85 -11.44
CA GLY A 12 4.94 77.96 -10.40
C GLY A 12 6.26 77.30 -10.74
N ARG A 13 7.11 78.04 -11.45
CA ARG A 13 8.59 78.03 -11.55
C ARG A 13 9.42 76.79 -11.12
N ILE A 14 10.30 76.45 -12.06
CA ILE A 14 11.58 75.72 -12.01
C ILE A 14 12.41 76.03 -10.75
N ALA A 15 12.97 74.98 -10.13
CA ALA A 15 14.35 74.97 -9.63
C ALA A 15 14.86 73.53 -9.52
N VAL A 16 15.87 73.22 -10.35
CA VAL A 16 16.62 71.97 -10.37
C VAL A 16 17.57 71.95 -9.16
N LEU A 17 17.53 70.88 -8.39
CA LEU A 17 18.65 70.48 -7.52
C LEU A 17 18.98 69.01 -7.82
N LEU A 18 20.05 68.84 -8.60
CA LEU A 18 20.73 67.56 -8.81
C LEU A 18 21.42 67.16 -7.51
N PHE A 19 20.94 66.10 -6.86
CA PHE A 19 21.73 65.33 -5.92
C PHE A 19 22.04 63.98 -6.59
N LEU A 20 23.29 63.81 -7.01
CA LEU A 20 23.83 62.52 -7.41
C LEU A 20 23.93 61.64 -6.15
N LEU A 21 23.01 60.69 -6.00
CA LEU A 21 23.12 59.58 -5.08
C LEU A 21 23.46 58.33 -5.89
N LEU A 22 24.74 57.95 -5.87
CA LEU A 22 25.24 56.67 -6.37
C LEU A 22 24.68 55.55 -5.48
N VAL A 23 23.49 55.05 -5.83
CA VAL A 23 22.98 53.79 -5.27
C VAL A 23 23.58 52.66 -6.08
N VAL A 24 24.59 51.99 -5.51
CA VAL A 24 25.07 50.70 -6.00
C VAL A 24 24.00 49.67 -5.70
N THR A 25 23.05 49.48 -6.62
CA THR A 25 22.08 48.39 -6.53
C THR A 25 22.80 47.08 -6.88
N ARG A 26 23.19 46.29 -5.88
CA ARG A 26 23.50 44.88 -6.09
C ARG A 26 22.21 44.18 -6.57
N PRO A 27 22.20 43.45 -7.69
CA PRO A 27 21.05 42.64 -8.04
C PRO A 27 20.85 41.60 -6.93
N PHE A 28 19.76 41.75 -6.19
CA PHE A 28 19.28 40.74 -5.26
C PHE A 28 18.77 39.58 -6.12
N VAL A 29 19.64 38.58 -6.36
CA VAL A 29 19.23 37.33 -6.96
C VAL A 29 18.32 36.65 -5.94
N PHE A 30 17.02 36.75 -6.16
CA PHE A 30 16.05 35.93 -5.44
C PHE A 30 16.31 34.48 -5.86
N SER A 31 17.05 33.75 -5.03
CA SER A 31 17.15 32.30 -5.17
C SER A 31 15.79 31.73 -4.82
N GLN A 32 14.97 31.53 -5.84
CA GLN A 32 13.70 30.86 -5.75
C GLN A 32 13.99 29.38 -5.42
N THR A 33 14.10 29.04 -4.14
CA THR A 33 14.02 27.67 -3.66
C THR A 33 12.56 27.22 -3.75
N GLY A 34 12.05 27.17 -4.99
CA GLY A 34 10.88 26.39 -5.32
C GLY A 34 11.31 24.94 -5.37
N SER A 35 10.99 24.18 -4.33
CA SER A 35 10.87 22.73 -4.39
C SER A 35 9.73 22.37 -5.35
N GLY A 36 9.95 22.59 -6.65
CA GLY A 36 9.15 21.99 -7.70
C GLY A 36 9.59 20.54 -7.81
N ALA A 37 8.82 19.63 -7.23
CA ALA A 37 8.92 18.22 -7.58
C ALA A 37 8.71 18.12 -9.09
N LYS A 38 9.79 17.91 -9.84
CA LYS A 38 9.69 17.59 -11.27
C LYS A 38 9.01 16.22 -11.37
N THR A 39 7.72 16.19 -11.71
CA THR A 39 7.07 14.97 -12.20
C THR A 39 7.58 14.70 -13.62
N SER A 40 8.74 14.05 -13.74
CA SER A 40 9.42 13.86 -15.03
C SER A 40 9.29 12.43 -15.59
N GLY A 41 8.26 11.67 -15.20
CA GLY A 41 8.06 10.29 -15.65
C GLY A 41 6.62 10.01 -16.06
N LYS A 42 6.42 9.06 -16.99
CA LYS A 42 5.09 8.50 -17.24
C LYS A 42 4.52 7.92 -15.93
N PRO A 43 3.21 8.06 -15.65
CA PRO A 43 2.61 7.46 -14.46
C PRO A 43 2.87 5.96 -14.40
N LEU A 44 3.19 5.44 -13.22
CA LEU A 44 3.21 4.00 -12.99
C LEU A 44 1.76 3.49 -12.97
N ARG A 45 1.45 2.50 -13.79
CA ARG A 45 0.13 1.88 -13.87
C ARG A 45 0.14 0.53 -13.17
N LEU A 46 -0.49 0.48 -12.00
CA LEU A 46 -0.56 -0.68 -11.13
C LEU A 46 -1.96 -1.31 -11.17
N PHE A 47 -2.05 -2.61 -11.46
CA PHE A 47 -3.29 -3.37 -11.32
C PHE A 47 -3.20 -4.38 -10.19
N ILE A 48 -4.16 -4.36 -9.28
CA ILE A 48 -4.14 -5.20 -8.08
C ILE A 48 -5.23 -6.27 -8.19
N ILE A 49 -4.84 -7.54 -8.20
CA ILE A 49 -5.74 -8.67 -8.04
C ILE A 49 -5.54 -9.22 -6.62
N GLY A 50 -6.56 -9.10 -5.78
CA GLY A 50 -6.42 -9.47 -4.37
C GLY A 50 -7.70 -9.35 -3.55
N ASN A 51 -7.54 -8.91 -2.31
CA ASN A 51 -8.60 -8.89 -1.30
C ASN A 51 -8.34 -7.78 -0.26
N SER A 52 -8.91 -7.89 0.94
CA SER A 52 -8.72 -6.90 2.01
C SER A 52 -7.25 -6.66 2.37
N PHE A 53 -6.35 -7.63 2.19
CA PHE A 53 -4.93 -7.49 2.50
C PHE A 53 -4.20 -6.58 1.51
N SER A 54 -4.46 -6.70 0.20
CA SER A 54 -3.94 -5.73 -0.77
C SER A 54 -4.56 -4.35 -0.57
N GLY A 55 -5.83 -4.28 -0.19
CA GLY A 55 -6.50 -3.03 0.18
C GLY A 55 -5.84 -2.34 1.37
N ASN A 56 -5.48 -3.11 2.41
CA ASN A 56 -4.72 -2.63 3.56
C ASN A 56 -3.32 -2.15 3.15
N ALA A 57 -2.56 -2.98 2.43
CA ALA A 57 -1.18 -2.67 2.06
C ALA A 57 -1.04 -1.49 1.08
N THR A 58 -2.11 -1.15 0.36
CA THR A 58 -2.09 -0.04 -0.61
C THR A 58 -2.87 1.19 -0.16
N ARG A 59 -3.39 1.19 1.08
CA ARG A 59 -4.22 2.28 1.62
C ARG A 59 -3.54 3.65 1.53
N TYR A 60 -2.25 3.70 1.84
CA TYR A 60 -1.45 4.95 1.89
C TYR A 60 -0.46 5.09 0.74
N LEU A 61 -0.51 4.16 -0.23
CA LEU A 61 0.41 4.17 -1.35
C LEU A 61 0.24 5.44 -2.22
N PRO A 62 -0.98 5.98 -2.48
CA PRO A 62 -1.13 7.23 -3.22
C PRO A 62 -0.45 8.43 -2.57
N GLU A 63 -0.56 8.60 -1.25
CA GLU A 63 0.05 9.70 -0.51
C GLU A 63 1.57 9.61 -0.54
N LEU A 64 2.11 8.41 -0.29
CA LEU A 64 3.56 8.15 -0.37
C LEU A 64 4.09 8.36 -1.79
N SER A 65 3.38 7.86 -2.80
CA SER A 65 3.73 8.04 -4.21
C SER A 65 3.80 9.52 -4.58
N LYS A 66 2.77 10.29 -4.21
CA LYS A 66 2.69 11.73 -4.47
C LYS A 66 3.82 12.48 -3.77
N GLU A 67 4.10 12.17 -2.50
CA GLU A 67 5.21 12.79 -1.77
C GLU A 67 6.58 12.47 -2.43
N GLY A 68 6.75 11.23 -2.88
CA GLY A 68 7.93 10.79 -3.64
C GLY A 68 8.07 11.38 -5.04
N GLY A 69 7.09 12.16 -5.51
CA GLY A 69 7.09 12.74 -6.86
C GLY A 69 6.71 11.76 -7.97
N HIS A 70 6.06 10.65 -7.63
CA HIS A 70 5.63 9.62 -8.56
C HIS A 70 4.13 9.71 -8.84
N GLU A 71 3.76 9.86 -10.10
CA GLU A 71 2.36 9.67 -10.52
C GLU A 71 2.02 8.17 -10.54
N LEU A 72 0.88 7.81 -9.95
CA LEU A 72 0.44 6.43 -9.78
C LEU A 72 -1.03 6.29 -10.16
N LEU A 73 -1.32 5.35 -11.06
CA LEU A 73 -2.68 4.96 -11.42
C LEU A 73 -2.92 3.53 -10.92
N ILE A 74 -4.02 3.32 -10.18
CA ILE A 74 -4.34 2.01 -9.59
C ILE A 74 -5.66 1.48 -10.14
N GLY A 75 -5.61 0.33 -10.80
CA GLY A 75 -6.77 -0.51 -11.11
C GLY A 75 -6.89 -1.66 -10.10
N ARG A 76 -8.11 -2.14 -9.84
CA ARG A 76 -8.38 -3.12 -8.78
C ARG A 76 -9.38 -4.18 -9.23
N ALA A 77 -9.05 -5.43 -8.91
CA ALA A 77 -9.93 -6.58 -8.91
C ALA A 77 -9.82 -7.23 -7.52
N GLU A 78 -10.44 -6.60 -6.53
CA GLU A 78 -10.36 -7.00 -5.13
C GLU A 78 -11.73 -7.44 -4.60
N LEU A 79 -11.75 -8.60 -3.94
CA LEU A 79 -12.96 -9.15 -3.30
C LEU A 79 -12.62 -9.65 -1.90
N GLY A 80 -13.48 -9.39 -0.91
CA GLY A 80 -13.27 -9.85 0.46
C GLY A 80 -13.03 -11.36 0.53
N GLY A 81 -11.96 -11.78 1.22
CA GLY A 81 -11.59 -13.19 1.38
C GLY A 81 -11.27 -13.95 0.08
N CYS A 82 -11.00 -13.25 -1.03
CA CYS A 82 -10.80 -13.91 -2.31
C CYS A 82 -9.45 -14.62 -2.37
N SER A 83 -9.49 -15.90 -2.73
CA SER A 83 -8.32 -16.74 -2.99
C SER A 83 -7.93 -16.70 -4.47
N LEU A 84 -6.72 -17.17 -4.79
CA LEU A 84 -6.30 -17.38 -6.18
C LEU A 84 -7.30 -18.26 -6.94
N GLN A 85 -7.80 -19.32 -6.30
CA GLN A 85 -8.84 -20.19 -6.84
C GLN A 85 -10.09 -19.39 -7.23
N ARG A 86 -10.62 -18.59 -6.31
CA ARG A 86 -11.86 -17.84 -6.57
C ARG A 86 -11.66 -16.82 -7.69
N HIS A 87 -10.52 -16.12 -7.74
CA HIS A 87 -10.21 -15.23 -8.86
C HIS A 87 -10.18 -15.98 -10.20
N TRP A 88 -9.57 -17.18 -10.23
CA TRP A 88 -9.54 -18.00 -11.44
C TRP A 88 -10.93 -18.47 -11.86
N GLU A 89 -11.73 -19.01 -10.93
CA GLU A 89 -13.09 -19.50 -11.23
C GLU A 89 -14.01 -18.39 -11.74
N ILE A 90 -13.82 -17.14 -11.29
CA ILE A 90 -14.51 -15.97 -11.83
C ILE A 90 -14.08 -15.70 -13.28
N ALA A 91 -12.77 -15.71 -13.55
CA ALA A 91 -12.25 -15.49 -14.90
C ALA A 91 -12.69 -16.60 -15.88
N GLU A 92 -12.63 -17.86 -15.44
CA GLU A 92 -13.04 -19.03 -16.21
C GLU A 92 -14.54 -18.99 -16.55
N ALA A 93 -15.39 -18.61 -15.58
CA ALA A 93 -16.83 -18.42 -15.83
C ALA A 93 -17.09 -17.31 -16.88
N ALA A 94 -16.36 -16.18 -16.80
CA ALA A 94 -16.50 -15.08 -17.76
C ALA A 94 -16.04 -15.44 -19.18
N GLU A 95 -15.01 -16.28 -19.33
CA GLU A 95 -14.59 -16.78 -20.64
C GLU A 95 -15.57 -17.81 -21.22
N ALA A 96 -16.15 -18.66 -20.38
CA ALA A 96 -17.15 -19.64 -20.81
C ALA A 96 -18.47 -18.98 -21.22
N ASN A 97 -18.92 -17.97 -20.46
CA ASN A 97 -20.10 -17.19 -20.76
C ASN A 97 -19.91 -15.74 -20.30
N PRO A 98 -19.71 -14.78 -21.23
CA PRO A 98 -19.54 -13.37 -20.91
C PRO A 98 -20.70 -12.74 -20.12
N ASP A 99 -21.88 -13.35 -20.11
CA ASP A 99 -23.06 -12.88 -19.38
C ASP A 99 -23.31 -13.59 -18.05
N ASP A 100 -22.48 -14.55 -17.67
CA ASP A 100 -22.58 -15.22 -16.37
C ASP A 100 -22.34 -14.21 -15.21
N PRO A 101 -23.32 -14.03 -14.29
CA PRO A 101 -23.14 -13.18 -13.12
C PRO A 101 -21.92 -13.56 -12.26
N LYS A 102 -21.55 -14.85 -12.20
CA LYS A 102 -20.33 -15.33 -11.52
C LYS A 102 -19.08 -14.71 -12.15
N GLY A 103 -19.06 -14.58 -13.48
CA GLY A 103 -17.98 -13.96 -14.23
C GLY A 103 -17.89 -12.43 -14.08
N LYS A 104 -18.94 -11.79 -13.54
CA LYS A 104 -19.08 -10.34 -13.36
C LYS A 104 -18.94 -9.89 -11.90
N ALA A 105 -18.15 -10.61 -11.11
CA ALA A 105 -18.04 -10.42 -9.66
C ALA A 105 -17.48 -9.05 -9.23
N TYR A 106 -16.81 -8.30 -10.12
CA TYR A 106 -16.20 -7.01 -9.78
C TYR A 106 -17.14 -5.86 -10.16
N ASN A 107 -18.19 -5.64 -9.36
CA ASN A 107 -19.21 -4.61 -9.60
C ASN A 107 -19.82 -4.70 -11.02
N GLY A 108 -20.17 -5.91 -11.45
CA GLY A 108 -20.74 -6.14 -12.78
C GLY A 108 -19.72 -6.28 -13.91
N LYS A 109 -18.41 -6.20 -13.61
CA LYS A 109 -17.33 -6.38 -14.59
C LYS A 109 -16.59 -7.69 -14.39
N SER A 110 -16.06 -8.25 -15.49
CA SER A 110 -15.15 -9.38 -15.45
C SER A 110 -13.69 -8.95 -15.25
N LEU A 111 -12.84 -9.89 -14.84
CA LEU A 111 -11.41 -9.64 -14.69
C LEU A 111 -10.78 -9.16 -16.02
N LYS A 112 -11.19 -9.75 -17.15
CA LYS A 112 -10.73 -9.35 -18.48
C LYS A 112 -11.10 -7.93 -18.84
N MET A 113 -12.34 -7.53 -18.55
CA MET A 113 -12.78 -6.15 -18.81
C MET A 113 -11.89 -5.18 -18.07
N LEU A 114 -11.70 -5.37 -16.76
CA LEU A 114 -10.87 -4.50 -15.93
C LEU A 114 -9.40 -4.48 -16.39
N LEU A 115 -8.83 -5.65 -16.68
CA LEU A 115 -7.46 -5.73 -17.22
C LEU A 115 -7.34 -5.05 -18.59
N SER A 116 -8.41 -4.97 -19.38
CA SER A 116 -8.39 -4.36 -20.73
C SER A 116 -8.72 -2.87 -20.74
N GLU A 117 -9.06 -2.25 -19.60
CA GLU A 117 -9.36 -0.80 -19.51
C GLU A 117 -8.13 0.09 -19.79
N GLY A 118 -6.93 -0.48 -19.85
CA GLY A 118 -5.71 0.21 -20.24
C GLY A 118 -4.52 -0.73 -20.28
N THR A 119 -3.32 -0.17 -20.48
CA THR A 119 -2.06 -0.92 -20.31
C THR A 119 -1.60 -0.83 -18.86
N TRP A 120 -1.13 -1.94 -18.30
CA TRP A 120 -0.61 -1.99 -16.93
C TRP A 120 0.89 -2.28 -16.92
N ASP A 121 1.65 -1.54 -16.14
CA ASP A 121 3.09 -1.76 -15.98
C ASP A 121 3.35 -2.92 -15.01
N VAL A 122 2.56 -2.98 -13.92
CA VAL A 122 2.66 -3.99 -12.88
C VAL A 122 1.27 -4.56 -12.59
N VAL A 123 1.17 -5.89 -12.54
CA VAL A 123 -0.02 -6.60 -12.07
C VAL A 123 0.36 -7.43 -10.84
N THR A 124 -0.34 -7.26 -9.73
CA THR A 124 -0.06 -8.02 -8.51
C THR A 124 -1.04 -9.16 -8.31
N LEU A 125 -0.53 -10.30 -7.85
CA LEU A 125 -1.31 -11.42 -7.36
C LEU A 125 -1.02 -11.63 -5.87
N GLN A 126 -1.97 -12.20 -5.13
CA GLN A 126 -1.76 -12.71 -3.78
C GLN A 126 -2.70 -13.87 -3.47
N GLN A 127 -2.37 -14.65 -2.45
CA GLN A 127 -3.26 -15.66 -1.89
C GLN A 127 -4.16 -15.06 -0.79
N TYR A 128 -5.25 -15.77 -0.47
CA TYR A 128 -6.03 -15.53 0.74
C TYR A 128 -5.22 -15.91 1.99
N SER A 129 -5.20 -15.06 3.02
CA SER A 129 -4.36 -15.22 4.21
C SER A 129 -4.55 -16.55 4.95
N MET A 130 -5.77 -17.08 5.03
CA MET A 130 -6.03 -18.39 5.63
C MET A 130 -5.41 -19.56 4.85
N LEU A 131 -5.03 -19.36 3.60
CA LEU A 131 -4.43 -20.37 2.73
C LEU A 131 -2.96 -20.07 2.41
N SER A 132 -2.43 -18.93 2.88
CA SER A 132 -1.16 -18.41 2.35
C SER A 132 0.05 -19.28 2.69
N GLY A 133 -0.03 -20.10 3.75
CA GLY A 133 1.00 -21.05 4.16
C GLY A 133 0.95 -22.41 3.47
N ASP A 134 -0.15 -22.74 2.79
CA ASP A 134 -0.33 -24.02 2.11
C ASP A 134 -0.06 -23.87 0.61
N VAL A 135 1.14 -24.28 0.19
CA VAL A 135 1.62 -24.13 -1.19
C VAL A 135 0.73 -24.83 -2.22
N GLU A 136 0.07 -25.93 -1.85
CA GLU A 136 -0.80 -26.68 -2.77
C GLU A 136 -2.01 -25.84 -3.20
N THR A 137 -2.49 -24.93 -2.34
CA THR A 137 -3.63 -24.06 -2.63
C THR A 137 -3.34 -22.99 -3.69
N TYR A 138 -2.06 -22.80 -4.04
CA TYR A 138 -1.66 -21.91 -5.13
C TYR A 138 -1.83 -22.60 -6.48
N GLN A 139 -1.77 -23.93 -6.55
CA GLN A 139 -1.89 -24.69 -7.78
C GLN A 139 -3.33 -25.16 -8.03
N PRO A 140 -3.77 -25.23 -9.30
CA PRO A 140 -3.11 -24.72 -10.51
C PRO A 140 -3.29 -23.19 -10.71
N TYR A 141 -4.01 -22.53 -9.79
CA TYR A 141 -4.63 -21.23 -10.00
C TYR A 141 -3.65 -20.08 -10.20
N ALA A 142 -2.51 -20.08 -9.51
CA ALA A 142 -1.45 -19.08 -9.68
C ALA A 142 -0.93 -19.07 -11.12
N ARG A 143 -0.63 -20.24 -11.68
CA ARG A 143 -0.15 -20.38 -13.08
C ARG A 143 -1.24 -19.99 -14.06
N LYS A 144 -2.47 -20.46 -13.87
CA LYS A 144 -3.60 -20.11 -14.74
C LYS A 144 -3.84 -18.59 -14.78
N LEU A 145 -3.82 -17.92 -13.62
CA LEU A 145 -3.94 -16.46 -13.55
C LEU A 145 -2.74 -15.76 -14.20
N TYR A 146 -1.53 -16.22 -13.96
CA TYR A 146 -0.32 -15.68 -14.60
C TYR A 146 -0.43 -15.71 -16.13
N GLU A 147 -0.74 -16.87 -16.71
CA GLU A 147 -0.88 -17.06 -18.16
C GLU A 147 -2.02 -16.20 -18.72
N TYR A 148 -3.14 -16.14 -18.01
CA TYR A 148 -4.29 -15.32 -18.41
C TYR A 148 -3.97 -13.83 -18.42
N ILE A 149 -3.28 -13.33 -17.40
CA ILE A 149 -2.80 -11.94 -17.35
C ILE A 149 -1.81 -11.70 -18.49
N LYS A 150 -0.86 -12.60 -18.75
CA LYS A 150 0.10 -12.46 -19.87
C LYS A 150 -0.56 -12.46 -21.24
N LYS A 151 -1.67 -13.20 -21.42
CA LYS A 151 -2.45 -13.17 -22.65
C LYS A 151 -3.10 -11.81 -22.92
N ILE A 152 -3.55 -11.12 -21.86
CA ILE A 152 -4.26 -9.82 -21.96
C ILE A 152 -3.28 -8.64 -21.91
N GLN A 153 -2.26 -8.73 -21.05
CA GLN A 153 -1.27 -7.71 -20.74
C GLN A 153 0.15 -8.30 -20.89
N PRO A 154 0.61 -8.60 -22.13
CA PRO A 154 1.88 -9.29 -22.35
C PRO A 154 3.10 -8.55 -21.80
N ALA A 155 3.06 -7.21 -21.83
CA ALA A 155 4.13 -6.35 -21.34
C ALA A 155 4.13 -6.16 -19.81
N ALA A 156 3.04 -6.46 -19.11
CA ALA A 156 2.95 -6.21 -17.67
C ALA A 156 3.92 -7.10 -16.89
N LYS A 157 4.63 -6.50 -15.92
CA LYS A 157 5.41 -7.25 -14.93
C LYS A 157 4.44 -7.82 -13.89
N ILE A 158 4.35 -9.14 -13.80
CA ILE A 158 3.52 -9.80 -12.79
C ILE A 158 4.37 -10.00 -11.53
N VAL A 159 3.84 -9.63 -10.37
CA VAL A 159 4.53 -9.76 -9.08
C VAL A 159 3.61 -10.35 -8.02
N PHE A 160 4.16 -11.09 -7.06
CA PHE A 160 3.40 -11.53 -5.90
C PHE A 160 3.46 -10.51 -4.77
N HIS A 161 2.32 -10.19 -4.17
CA HIS A 161 2.26 -9.55 -2.87
C HIS A 161 2.29 -10.61 -1.77
N GLN A 162 3.42 -10.76 -1.09
CA GLN A 162 3.53 -11.65 0.07
C GLN A 162 2.76 -11.05 1.24
N THR A 163 1.67 -11.68 1.64
CA THR A 163 0.87 -11.32 2.81
C THR A 163 1.58 -11.64 4.12
N TRP A 164 1.03 -11.17 5.24
CA TRP A 164 1.58 -11.31 6.59
C TRP A 164 0.92 -12.41 7.42
N ALA A 165 1.59 -12.81 8.49
CA ALA A 165 1.02 -13.65 9.54
C ALA A 165 0.05 -12.86 10.42
N TYR A 166 -0.86 -13.57 11.08
CA TYR A 166 -1.76 -12.97 12.06
C TYR A 166 -1.01 -12.62 13.34
N ARG A 167 -1.59 -11.75 14.16
CA ARG A 167 -0.97 -11.27 15.39
C ARG A 167 -0.65 -12.43 16.35
N ALA A 168 0.40 -12.26 17.16
CA ALA A 168 0.89 -13.26 18.10
C ALA A 168 -0.17 -13.88 19.05
N ASP A 169 -1.24 -13.15 19.36
CA ASP A 169 -2.33 -13.56 20.24
C ASP A 169 -3.64 -13.90 19.49
N ALA A 170 -3.56 -14.19 18.19
CA ALA A 170 -4.70 -14.66 17.40
C ALA A 170 -5.34 -15.92 18.02
N ASP A 171 -6.65 -16.04 17.88
CA ASP A 171 -7.46 -17.20 18.28
C ASP A 171 -7.36 -18.39 17.29
N GLY A 172 -6.63 -18.20 16.19
CA GLY A 172 -6.26 -19.22 15.23
C GLY A 172 -5.38 -18.64 14.12
N PHE A 173 -4.62 -19.50 13.43
CA PHE A 173 -3.77 -19.11 12.30
C PHE A 173 -4.19 -19.81 11.00
N GLY A 174 -3.59 -19.37 9.89
CA GLY A 174 -3.84 -19.93 8.56
C GLY A 174 -3.34 -21.36 8.38
N LYS A 175 -3.85 -22.02 7.34
CA LYS A 175 -3.44 -23.36 6.91
C LYS A 175 -2.00 -23.36 6.39
N ILE A 176 -1.32 -24.47 6.66
CA ILE A 176 0.05 -24.73 6.23
C ILE A 176 0.20 -26.04 5.44
N ALA A 177 -0.76 -26.97 5.57
CA ALA A 177 -0.87 -28.18 4.75
C ALA A 177 -2.25 -28.85 4.93
N GLY A 178 -3.13 -28.79 3.93
CA GLY A 178 -4.42 -29.45 3.93
C GLY A 178 -5.36 -28.98 5.04
N LYS A 179 -5.49 -29.76 6.12
CA LYS A 179 -6.28 -29.40 7.32
C LYS A 179 -5.41 -28.85 8.46
N THR A 180 -4.09 -28.94 8.36
CA THR A 180 -3.16 -28.46 9.37
C THR A 180 -3.06 -26.94 9.32
N VAL A 181 -3.17 -26.31 10.48
CA VAL A 181 -3.00 -24.86 10.68
C VAL A 181 -1.72 -24.57 11.44
N ALA A 182 -1.13 -23.40 11.21
CA ALA A 182 -0.01 -22.93 12.01
C ALA A 182 -0.42 -22.79 13.49
N GLN A 183 0.54 -22.96 14.38
CA GLN A 183 0.35 -22.85 15.83
C GLN A 183 0.87 -21.53 16.38
N THR A 184 1.68 -20.80 15.61
CA THR A 184 2.28 -19.53 16.02
C THR A 184 2.33 -18.54 14.86
N GLU A 185 2.42 -17.24 15.18
CA GLU A 185 2.69 -16.19 14.19
C GLU A 185 3.95 -16.51 13.38
N LYS A 186 5.02 -16.95 14.07
CA LYS A 186 6.29 -17.32 13.43
C LYS A 186 6.11 -18.41 12.39
N GLU A 187 5.43 -19.50 12.76
CA GLU A 187 5.19 -20.62 11.85
C GLU A 187 4.32 -20.19 10.66
N MET A 188 3.28 -19.40 10.90
CA MET A 188 2.44 -18.87 9.83
C MET A 188 3.25 -18.02 8.86
N TRP A 189 4.14 -17.16 9.37
CA TRP A 189 5.04 -16.36 8.54
C TRP A 189 6.02 -17.25 7.77
N GLU A 190 6.71 -18.19 8.42
CA GLU A 190 7.69 -19.08 7.78
C GLU A 190 7.05 -19.88 6.64
N LYS A 191 5.88 -20.47 6.88
CA LYS A 191 5.14 -21.28 5.89
C LYS A 191 4.58 -20.41 4.78
N SER A 192 4.00 -19.26 5.11
CA SER A 192 3.49 -18.33 4.10
C SER A 192 4.60 -17.82 3.20
N ARG A 193 5.73 -17.40 3.78
CA ARG A 193 6.92 -16.98 3.05
C ARG A 193 7.42 -18.09 2.15
N ALA A 194 7.57 -19.31 2.66
CA ALA A 194 8.03 -20.44 1.86
C ALA A 194 7.12 -20.71 0.65
N ALA A 195 5.79 -20.71 0.83
CA ALA A 195 4.84 -20.91 -0.25
C ALA A 195 4.93 -19.84 -1.33
N TYR A 196 4.91 -18.55 -0.96
CA TYR A 196 5.08 -17.44 -1.92
C TYR A 196 6.40 -17.54 -2.69
N HIS A 197 7.51 -17.79 -1.98
CA HIS A 197 8.83 -17.90 -2.62
C HIS A 197 8.94 -19.11 -3.55
N THR A 198 8.31 -20.24 -3.23
CA THR A 198 8.26 -21.40 -4.13
C THR A 198 7.52 -21.07 -5.41
N VAL A 199 6.29 -20.56 -5.31
CA VAL A 199 5.46 -20.27 -6.48
C VAL A 199 6.05 -19.12 -7.31
N ALA A 200 6.64 -18.11 -6.66
CA ALA A 200 7.32 -17.03 -7.37
C ALA A 200 8.53 -17.52 -8.19
N ARG A 201 9.33 -18.45 -7.65
CA ARG A 201 10.43 -19.08 -8.40
C ARG A 201 9.90 -19.89 -9.58
N GLU A 202 8.83 -20.67 -9.38
CA GLU A 202 8.22 -21.47 -10.45
C GLU A 202 7.70 -20.62 -11.61
N LEU A 203 7.14 -19.45 -11.32
CA LEU A 203 6.59 -18.53 -12.34
C LEU A 203 7.63 -17.51 -12.84
N GLY A 204 8.82 -17.45 -12.25
CA GLY A 204 9.84 -16.46 -12.59
C GLY A 204 9.43 -15.02 -12.27
N VAL A 205 8.65 -14.80 -11.21
CA VAL A 205 8.14 -13.48 -10.80
C VAL A 205 8.80 -12.95 -9.52
N SER A 206 8.77 -11.64 -9.34
CA SER A 206 9.26 -10.98 -8.12
C SER A 206 8.22 -10.98 -7.00
N ILE A 207 8.65 -10.70 -5.77
CA ILE A 207 7.81 -10.64 -4.57
C ILE A 207 7.92 -9.26 -3.91
N ILE A 208 6.78 -8.65 -3.60
CA ILE A 208 6.66 -7.52 -2.67
C ILE A 208 6.66 -8.10 -1.24
N PRO A 209 7.73 -7.87 -0.44
CA PRO A 209 7.97 -8.62 0.79
C PRO A 209 7.24 -8.06 2.02
N THR A 210 5.94 -7.75 1.90
CA THR A 210 5.16 -7.14 2.99
C THR A 210 5.13 -8.03 4.22
N GLY A 211 4.93 -9.35 4.04
CA GLY A 211 4.95 -10.30 5.15
C GLY A 211 6.26 -10.33 5.93
N ASP A 212 7.40 -10.15 5.26
CA ASP A 212 8.72 -10.09 5.92
C ASP A 212 8.88 -8.80 6.73
N ALA A 213 8.32 -7.68 6.26
CA ALA A 213 8.34 -6.43 7.01
C ALA A 213 7.47 -6.50 8.27
N PHE A 214 6.28 -7.10 8.17
CA PHE A 214 5.40 -7.36 9.31
C PHE A 214 6.11 -8.22 10.36
N TRP A 215 6.69 -9.34 9.94
CA TRP A 215 7.41 -10.23 10.86
C TRP A 215 8.61 -9.54 11.53
N ARG A 216 9.37 -8.74 10.79
CA ARG A 216 10.49 -7.98 11.39
C ARG A 216 10.05 -7.00 12.45
N MET A 217 8.89 -6.37 12.28
CA MET A 217 8.33 -5.50 13.31
C MET A 217 7.80 -6.30 14.49
N SER A 218 6.99 -7.34 14.24
CA SER A 218 6.34 -8.10 15.32
C SER A 218 7.32 -8.90 16.18
N SER A 219 8.42 -9.37 15.58
CA SER A 219 9.50 -10.08 16.30
C SER A 219 10.58 -9.17 16.91
N ASP A 220 10.49 -7.85 16.71
CA ASP A 220 11.43 -6.91 17.30
C ASP A 220 11.22 -6.79 18.82
N ARG A 221 12.30 -6.79 19.60
CA ARG A 221 12.24 -6.76 21.07
C ARG A 221 11.63 -5.48 21.63
N ASN A 222 11.80 -4.35 20.94
CA ASN A 222 11.36 -3.03 21.40
C ASN A 222 10.09 -2.58 20.67
N TRP A 223 9.95 -2.99 19.41
CA TRP A 223 8.89 -2.54 18.51
C TRP A 223 7.83 -3.59 18.20
N GLY A 224 7.99 -4.81 18.69
CA GLY A 224 6.97 -5.84 18.61
C GLY A 224 5.69 -5.46 19.36
N PHE A 225 4.58 -6.07 18.94
CA PHE A 225 3.29 -5.95 19.61
C PHE A 225 3.42 -6.33 21.08
N GLN A 226 2.88 -5.49 21.96
CA GLN A 226 2.88 -5.72 23.40
C GLN A 226 1.45 -5.99 23.86
N LYS A 227 1.16 -7.25 24.18
CA LYS A 227 -0.11 -7.65 24.78
C LYS A 227 -0.20 -7.10 26.20
N GLU A 228 -1.32 -6.46 26.54
CA GLU A 228 -1.58 -6.04 27.91
C GLU A 228 -1.80 -7.27 28.83
N ASN A 229 -1.01 -7.35 29.90
CA ASN A 229 -1.20 -8.38 30.93
C ASN A 229 -2.48 -8.10 31.74
N GLY A 230 -3.30 -9.13 31.93
CA GLY A 230 -4.49 -9.07 32.78
C GLY A 230 -5.77 -8.56 32.08
N PHE A 231 -5.72 -8.19 30.81
CA PHE A 231 -6.95 -7.92 30.06
C PHE A 231 -7.76 -9.21 29.85
N ASN A 232 -8.99 -9.25 30.38
CA ASN A 232 -9.92 -10.35 30.19
C ASN A 232 -11.08 -9.92 29.27
N ALA A 233 -11.01 -10.33 28.01
CA ALA A 233 -12.01 -10.03 26.98
C ALA A 233 -13.42 -10.50 27.35
N ALA A 234 -13.56 -11.61 28.10
CA ALA A 234 -14.87 -12.16 28.47
C ALA A 234 -15.63 -11.28 29.48
N THR A 235 -14.91 -10.43 30.22
CA THR A 235 -15.47 -9.57 31.28
C THR A 235 -15.35 -8.08 30.98
N ALA A 236 -14.73 -7.72 29.85
CA ALA A 236 -14.54 -6.33 29.46
C ALA A 236 -15.89 -5.65 29.20
N GLN A 237 -15.97 -4.34 29.50
CA GLN A 237 -17.16 -3.52 29.29
C GLN A 237 -16.77 -2.23 28.54
N PRO A 238 -17.65 -1.67 27.69
CA PRO A 238 -17.36 -0.41 27.01
C PRO A 238 -17.07 0.74 27.99
N PRO A 239 -16.15 1.67 27.67
CA PRO A 239 -15.33 1.75 26.45
C PRO A 239 -13.96 1.06 26.58
N ARG A 240 -13.73 0.20 27.58
CA ARG A 240 -12.41 -0.38 27.86
C ARG A 240 -11.94 -1.31 26.74
N LEU A 241 -10.76 -1.02 26.18
CA LEU A 241 -10.02 -1.86 25.23
C LEU A 241 -8.60 -2.08 25.76
N PRO A 242 -7.95 -3.23 25.49
CA PRO A 242 -6.58 -3.48 25.92
C PRO A 242 -5.61 -2.46 25.32
N ASN A 243 -4.51 -2.21 26.01
CA ASN A 243 -3.36 -1.56 25.41
C ASN A 243 -2.71 -2.51 24.41
N GLU A 244 -2.75 -2.14 23.13
CA GLU A 244 -2.20 -2.91 22.02
C GLU A 244 -1.00 -2.19 21.40
N LYS A 245 -0.09 -1.71 22.26
CA LYS A 245 1.09 -0.92 21.86
C LYS A 245 1.88 -1.64 20.77
N ASN A 246 2.26 -0.87 19.75
CA ASN A 246 2.96 -1.32 18.54
C ASN A 246 2.23 -2.39 17.71
N SER A 247 0.93 -2.63 17.93
CA SER A 247 0.16 -3.53 17.06
C SER A 247 0.18 -3.01 15.61
N LEU A 248 0.35 -3.93 14.66
CA LEU A 248 0.12 -3.69 13.24
C LEU A 248 -1.27 -4.12 12.79
N HIS A 249 -2.02 -4.81 13.65
CA HIS A 249 -3.34 -5.37 13.36
C HIS A 249 -4.43 -4.60 14.11
N VAL A 250 -5.66 -4.68 13.61
CA VAL A 250 -6.84 -3.96 14.15
C VAL A 250 -7.04 -4.26 15.64
N GLY A 251 -6.96 -5.52 16.04
CA GLY A 251 -7.08 -5.92 17.43
C GLY A 251 -8.50 -5.84 17.95
N TYR A 252 -8.64 -5.46 19.22
CA TYR A 252 -9.93 -5.40 19.89
C TYR A 252 -10.68 -4.10 19.57
N GLN A 253 -11.97 -4.22 19.28
CA GLN A 253 -12.85 -3.07 19.03
C GLN A 253 -14.26 -3.31 19.53
N TRP A 254 -14.93 -2.26 19.98
CA TRP A 254 -16.34 -2.31 20.33
C TRP A 254 -17.20 -2.05 19.10
N LYS A 255 -18.14 -2.94 18.80
CA LYS A 255 -19.16 -2.78 17.76
C LYS A 255 -20.51 -3.18 18.31
N ASP A 256 -21.48 -2.28 18.31
CA ASP A 256 -22.83 -2.52 18.82
C ASP A 256 -22.83 -3.14 20.24
N ASN A 257 -21.98 -2.59 21.13
CA ASN A 257 -21.73 -3.08 22.50
C ASN A 257 -21.19 -4.53 22.60
N LYS A 258 -20.70 -5.10 21.49
CA LYS A 258 -20.02 -6.39 21.45
C LYS A 258 -18.54 -6.17 21.19
N LEU A 259 -17.70 -6.83 21.99
CA LEU A 259 -16.27 -6.82 21.80
C LEU A 259 -15.94 -7.75 20.63
N ALA A 260 -15.41 -7.20 19.54
CA ALA A 260 -14.88 -7.94 18.41
C ALA A 260 -13.35 -7.97 18.49
N PHE A 261 -12.77 -9.01 17.90
CA PHE A 261 -11.32 -9.18 17.81
C PHE A 261 -10.92 -9.48 16.37
N ASP A 262 -10.04 -8.65 15.80
CA ASP A 262 -9.50 -8.82 14.46
C ASP A 262 -7.97 -8.87 14.52
N SER A 263 -7.47 -10.10 14.58
CA SER A 263 -6.04 -10.42 14.66
C SER A 263 -5.31 -10.40 13.31
N HIS A 264 -6.01 -10.15 12.21
CA HIS A 264 -5.48 -10.41 10.86
C HIS A 264 -5.46 -9.19 9.95
N HIS A 265 -6.50 -8.35 9.95
CA HIS A 265 -6.47 -7.12 9.18
C HIS A 265 -5.51 -6.11 9.79
N ALA A 266 -4.84 -5.36 8.93
CA ALA A 266 -3.92 -4.33 9.34
C ALA A 266 -4.68 -3.12 9.89
N ASN A 267 -4.21 -2.56 11.01
CA ASN A 267 -4.64 -1.25 11.47
C ASN A 267 -3.94 -0.14 10.64
N LYS A 268 -4.04 1.11 11.09
CA LYS A 268 -3.39 2.26 10.46
C LYS A 268 -1.87 2.11 10.33
N ALA A 269 -1.19 1.61 11.37
CA ALA A 269 0.24 1.36 11.36
C ALA A 269 0.62 0.20 10.42
N GLY A 270 -0.13 -0.90 10.41
CA GLY A 270 0.11 -2.01 9.49
C GLY A 270 -0.16 -1.64 8.03
N CYS A 271 -1.23 -0.88 7.76
CA CYS A 271 -1.51 -0.33 6.42
C CYS A 271 -0.35 0.58 5.96
N TYR A 272 0.18 1.41 6.87
CA TYR A 272 1.32 2.28 6.57
C TYR A 272 2.59 1.48 6.27
N LEU A 273 2.91 0.47 7.09
CA LEU A 273 4.05 -0.42 6.83
C LEU A 273 3.93 -1.12 5.47
N GLY A 274 2.74 -1.66 5.14
CA GLY A 274 2.47 -2.25 3.84
C GLY A 274 2.73 -1.26 2.71
N ALA A 275 2.20 -0.04 2.81
CA ALA A 275 2.34 0.97 1.78
C ALA A 275 3.81 1.41 1.59
N LEU A 276 4.59 1.49 2.67
CA LEU A 276 6.02 1.79 2.62
C LEU A 276 6.82 0.70 1.90
N VAL A 277 6.48 -0.58 2.10
CA VAL A 277 7.12 -1.70 1.40
C VAL A 277 6.77 -1.66 -0.08
N TRP A 278 5.50 -1.44 -0.41
CA TRP A 278 5.05 -1.29 -1.79
C TRP A 278 5.72 -0.10 -2.48
N TYR A 279 5.78 1.06 -1.83
CA TYR A 279 6.51 2.24 -2.34
C TYR A 279 7.96 1.89 -2.66
N GLY A 280 8.68 1.33 -1.68
CA GLY A 280 10.09 1.01 -1.83
C GLY A 280 10.35 -0.02 -2.93
N PHE A 281 9.43 -0.97 -3.10
CA PHE A 281 9.52 -1.98 -4.16
C PHE A 281 9.22 -1.42 -5.55
N LEU A 282 8.12 -0.67 -5.70
CA LEU A 282 7.62 -0.19 -6.99
C LEU A 282 8.50 0.92 -7.58
N PHE A 283 8.97 1.82 -6.73
CA PHE A 283 9.78 2.96 -7.16
C PHE A 283 11.28 2.72 -6.97
N ASN A 284 11.67 1.61 -6.34
CA ASN A 284 13.06 1.31 -5.99
C ASN A 284 13.74 2.48 -5.21
N GLU A 285 12.97 3.12 -4.34
CA GLU A 285 13.36 4.31 -3.61
C GLU A 285 13.19 4.12 -2.10
N SER A 286 14.09 4.72 -1.33
CA SER A 286 14.01 4.63 0.12
C SER A 286 12.88 5.51 0.67
N PRO A 287 11.89 4.93 1.38
CA PRO A 287 10.85 5.73 2.02
C PRO A 287 11.33 6.41 3.30
N VAL A 288 12.59 6.20 3.74
CA VAL A 288 13.10 6.64 5.06
C VAL A 288 12.98 8.16 5.28
N ARG A 289 13.08 8.95 4.21
CA ARG A 289 12.99 10.41 4.26
C ARG A 289 11.60 10.97 3.94
N LEU A 290 10.62 10.12 3.66
CA LEU A 290 9.23 10.55 3.52
C LEU A 290 8.71 11.01 4.89
N THR A 291 7.91 12.06 4.86
CA THR A 291 7.36 12.78 6.01
C THR A 291 5.90 12.42 6.25
N PHE A 292 5.17 11.96 5.23
CA PHE A 292 3.81 11.47 5.40
C PHE A 292 3.78 10.28 6.37
N ALA A 293 2.90 10.38 7.37
CA ALA A 293 2.48 9.29 8.23
C ALA A 293 1.01 9.50 8.62
N PRO A 294 0.21 8.44 8.84
CA PRO A 294 -1.13 8.59 9.37
C PRO A 294 -1.09 9.24 10.76
N GLU A 295 -2.04 10.12 11.05
CA GLU A 295 -2.09 10.90 12.29
C GLU A 295 -2.08 10.02 13.56
N GLU A 296 -2.73 8.86 13.49
CA GLU A 296 -2.84 7.93 14.61
C GLU A 296 -1.56 7.11 14.88
N VAL A 297 -0.53 7.21 14.01
CA VAL A 297 0.73 6.49 14.14
C VAL A 297 1.77 7.38 14.81
N PRO A 298 2.26 7.05 16.02
CA PRO A 298 3.29 7.83 16.70
C PRO A 298 4.53 8.06 15.83
N ALA A 299 5.12 9.26 15.92
CA ALA A 299 6.20 9.68 15.01
C ALA A 299 7.45 8.79 15.10
N ASP A 300 7.81 8.33 16.30
CA ASP A 300 8.92 7.40 16.54
C ASP A 300 8.64 6.03 15.93
N PHE A 301 7.41 5.51 16.10
CA PHE A 301 6.98 4.26 15.49
C PHE A 301 6.97 4.38 13.95
N ALA A 302 6.40 5.45 13.40
CA ALA A 302 6.41 5.71 11.96
C ALA A 302 7.84 5.74 11.39
N ALA A 303 8.79 6.40 12.08
CA ALA A 303 10.19 6.41 11.69
C ALA A 303 10.81 5.01 11.68
N GLN A 304 10.47 4.17 12.66
CA GLN A 304 10.90 2.78 12.68
C GLN A 304 10.27 1.96 11.54
N LEU A 305 8.97 2.11 11.26
CA LEU A 305 8.29 1.44 10.16
C LEU A 305 8.94 1.76 8.81
N ARG A 306 9.32 3.03 8.57
CA ARG A 306 10.06 3.43 7.36
C ARG A 306 11.40 2.72 7.23
N LYS A 307 12.17 2.63 8.32
CA LYS A 307 13.46 1.92 8.34
C LYS A 307 13.28 0.42 8.06
N THR A 308 12.31 -0.21 8.71
CA THR A 308 12.02 -1.64 8.55
C THR A 308 11.57 -1.95 7.13
N ALA A 309 10.66 -1.15 6.55
CA ALA A 309 10.22 -1.31 5.17
C ALA A 309 11.42 -1.26 4.21
N TRP A 310 12.27 -0.24 4.32
CA TRP A 310 13.42 -0.09 3.43
C TRP A 310 14.43 -1.23 3.57
N LYS A 311 14.78 -1.61 4.81
CA LYS A 311 15.66 -2.75 5.09
C LYS A 311 15.11 -4.04 4.45
N THR A 312 13.81 -4.27 4.58
CA THR A 312 13.15 -5.46 4.04
C THR A 312 13.24 -5.49 2.52
N VAL A 313 12.89 -4.39 1.83
CA VAL A 313 12.97 -4.30 0.36
C VAL A 313 14.40 -4.53 -0.14
N LYS A 314 15.41 -3.94 0.55
CA LYS A 314 16.82 -4.09 0.16
C LYS A 314 17.35 -5.51 0.32
N GLU A 315 16.91 -6.25 1.34
CA GLU A 315 17.40 -7.60 1.61
C GLU A 315 16.72 -8.67 0.73
N THR A 316 15.50 -8.45 0.24
CA THR A 316 14.79 -9.42 -0.64
C THR A 316 15.22 -9.33 -2.11
N GLY A 317 16.04 -8.34 -2.49
CA GLY A 317 16.89 -8.39 -3.69
C GLY A 317 16.24 -8.25 -5.07
N ASN A 318 14.91 -8.16 -5.20
CA ASN A 318 14.23 -8.13 -6.51
C ASN A 318 13.24 -6.97 -6.61
N SER A 319 13.73 -5.74 -6.82
CA SER A 319 12.84 -4.61 -7.16
C SER A 319 12.44 -4.66 -8.63
N VAL A 320 11.29 -4.06 -8.97
CA VAL A 320 10.89 -3.85 -10.37
C VAL A 320 11.64 -2.63 -10.91
N ALA A 321 12.95 -2.75 -11.11
CA ALA A 321 13.70 -1.70 -11.78
C ALA A 321 13.34 -1.69 -13.29
N ARG A 322 13.29 -0.47 -13.84
CA ARG A 322 12.76 -0.10 -15.16
C ARG A 322 13.40 -0.90 -16.29
#